data_AF-A0AAA9SP36-F1
#
_entry.id   AF-A0AAA9SP36-F1
#
_cell.length_a   1.000
_cell.length_b   1.000
_cell.length_c   1.000
_cell.angle_alpha   90.00
_cell.angle_beta   90.00
_cell.angle_gamma   90.00
#
_symmetry.space_group_name_H-M   'P 1'
#
loop_
_entity.id
_entity.type
_entity.pdbx_description
1 polymer ?
#
loop_
_entity_poly.entity_id
_entity_poly.type
_entity_poly.pdbx_seq_one_letter_code
_entity_poly.pdbx_strand_id
1 'polypeptide(L)'
;MKQMKMLSRGFKDQIYEIFQKLNTSIQVVLLSATMPTDVLEVTKKFMRDPIRILVKKEELTLEGIKQFYINVEREEWKLDTLCDLYEKLTITQAVFFPQYKAQGRLAHRENACQGLHSFCPAW
;
A
#
# COMPACT_ATOMS: atom_id res chain seq x y z
N MET A 1 3.97 3.17 -0.03
CA MET A 1 5.00 3.67 -0.99
C MET A 1 4.50 3.52 -2.42
N LYS A 2 4.06 4.62 -3.06
CA LYS A 2 3.66 4.63 -4.49
C LYS A 2 4.89 4.89 -5.37
N GLN A 3 5.70 3.85 -5.62
CA GLN A 3 6.85 3.90 -6.56
C GLN A 3 6.40 4.08 -8.03
N MET A 4 5.15 3.74 -8.36
CA MET A 4 4.67 3.62 -9.74
C MET A 4 4.29 4.95 -10.41
N LYS A 5 4.21 6.06 -9.67
CA LYS A 5 3.74 7.35 -10.21
C LYS A 5 4.85 8.15 -10.91
N MET A 6 6.12 7.88 -10.58
CA MET A 6 7.29 8.55 -11.15
C MET A 6 7.69 8.05 -12.54
N LEU A 7 6.96 7.12 -13.14
CA LEU A 7 7.29 6.59 -14.47
C LEU A 7 6.12 6.76 -15.45
N SER A 8 5.17 7.63 -15.09
CA SER A 8 4.08 8.05 -15.98
C SER A 8 4.61 8.93 -17.13
N ARG A 9 3.84 9.03 -18.22
CA ARG A 9 4.24 9.58 -19.53
C ARG A 9 4.98 10.93 -19.47
N GLY A 10 4.66 11.80 -18.51
CA GLY A 10 5.32 13.11 -18.35
C GLY A 10 6.65 13.10 -17.60
N PHE A 11 6.95 12.05 -16.82
CA PHE A 11 8.16 11.99 -15.99
C PHE A 11 9.39 11.50 -16.76
N LYS A 12 9.17 10.74 -17.84
CA LYS A 12 10.23 10.23 -18.73
C LYS A 12 11.03 11.38 -19.35
N ASP A 13 10.35 12.40 -19.87
CA ASP A 13 10.98 13.54 -20.53
C ASP A 13 11.80 14.38 -19.53
N GLN A 14 11.26 14.59 -18.33
CA GLN A 14 11.96 15.28 -17.24
C GLN A 14 13.25 14.55 -16.83
N ILE A 15 13.20 13.21 -16.76
CA ILE A 15 14.40 12.40 -16.47
C ILE A 15 15.45 12.59 -17.57
N TYR A 16 15.07 12.60 -18.86
CA TYR A 16 16.03 12.83 -19.95
C TYR A 16 16.71 14.19 -19.86
N GLU A 17 15.95 15.25 -19.60
CA GLU A 17 16.52 16.60 -19.48
C GLU A 17 17.54 16.70 -18.34
N ILE A 18 17.28 16.04 -17.22
CA ILE A 18 18.21 16.00 -16.09
C ILE A 18 19.48 15.24 -16.49
N PHE A 19 19.34 14.05 -17.11
CA PHE A 19 20.50 13.25 -17.51
C PHE A 19 21.37 13.91 -18.57
N GLN A 20 20.80 14.74 -19.46
CA GLN A 20 21.58 15.52 -20.44
C GLN A 20 22.48 16.58 -19.79
N LYS A 21 22.13 17.05 -18.59
CA LYS A 21 22.90 18.05 -17.85
C LYS A 21 23.97 17.44 -16.93
N LEU A 22 23.92 16.13 -16.72
CA LEU A 22 24.87 15.44 -15.85
C LEU A 22 26.12 15.00 -16.63
N ASN A 23 27.24 14.88 -15.92
CA ASN A 23 28.49 14.44 -16.52
C ASN A 23 28.42 12.94 -16.92
N THR A 24 29.27 12.57 -17.87
CA THR A 24 29.31 11.21 -18.44
C THR A 24 29.84 10.15 -17.44
N SER A 25 30.42 10.58 -16.31
CA SER A 25 31.09 9.76 -15.30
C SER A 25 30.27 9.58 -14.01
N ILE A 26 28.95 9.78 -14.05
CA ILE A 26 28.06 9.49 -12.92
C ILE A 26 27.81 7.99 -12.76
N GLN A 27 27.63 7.56 -11.51
CA GLN A 27 27.03 6.27 -11.18
C GLN A 27 25.54 6.46 -10.94
N VAL A 28 24.71 5.61 -11.55
CA VAL A 28 23.25 5.67 -11.43
C VAL A 28 22.73 4.43 -10.71
N VAL A 29 21.91 4.64 -9.68
CA VAL A 29 21.24 3.56 -8.94
C VAL A 29 19.73 3.72 -9.10
N LEU A 30 19.05 2.65 -9.53
CA LEU A 30 17.60 2.58 -9.64
C LEU A 30 17.05 1.60 -8.62
N LEU A 31 16.17 2.09 -7.75
CA LEU A 31 15.43 1.29 -6.79
C LEU A 31 13.98 1.23 -7.25
N SER A 32 13.50 0.03 -7.57
CA SER A 32 12.10 -0.17 -7.96
C SER A 32 11.52 -1.44 -7.37
N ALA A 33 10.25 -1.37 -6.96
CA ALA A 33 9.47 -2.53 -6.52
C ALA A 33 8.93 -3.35 -7.71
N THR A 34 8.80 -2.74 -8.89
CA THR A 34 8.24 -3.36 -10.09
C THR A 34 8.98 -2.88 -11.34
N MET A 35 9.23 -3.76 -12.30
CA MET A 35 9.93 -3.42 -13.54
C MET A 35 9.06 -3.70 -14.76
N PRO A 36 8.07 -2.85 -15.07
CA PRO A 36 7.33 -2.94 -16.33
C PRO A 36 8.23 -2.56 -17.51
N THR A 37 7.86 -2.97 -18.72
CA THR A 37 8.66 -2.82 -19.94
C THR A 37 9.10 -1.39 -20.20
N ASP A 38 8.21 -0.41 -19.99
CA ASP A 38 8.51 1.01 -20.21
C ASP A 38 9.69 1.50 -19.36
N VAL A 39 9.77 1.02 -18.12
CA VAL A 39 10.85 1.39 -17.18
C VAL A 39 12.15 0.73 -17.59
N LEU A 40 12.10 -0.54 -18.00
CA LEU A 40 13.28 -1.25 -18.52
C LEU A 40 13.90 -0.52 -19.72
N GLU A 41 13.08 0.01 -20.62
CA GLU A 41 13.57 0.79 -21.77
C GLU A 41 14.29 2.07 -21.35
N VAL A 42 13.75 2.82 -20.37
CA VAL A 42 14.43 4.02 -19.89
C VAL A 42 15.75 3.64 -19.21
N THR A 43 15.74 2.59 -18.39
CA THR A 43 16.91 2.11 -17.64
C THR A 43 18.10 1.79 -18.55
N LYS A 44 17.84 1.18 -19.72
CA LYS A 44 18.87 0.87 -20.72
C LYS A 44 19.55 2.11 -21.32
N LYS A 45 18.90 3.28 -21.28
CA LYS A 45 19.41 4.50 -21.91
C LYS A 45 20.28 5.33 -20.98
N PHE A 46 20.05 5.29 -19.67
CA PHE A 46 20.81 6.07 -18.69
C PHE A 46 21.78 5.24 -17.84
N MET A 47 21.66 3.91 -17.83
CA MET A 47 22.64 3.03 -17.17
C MET A 47 23.58 2.37 -18.18
N ARG A 48 24.87 2.30 -17.84
CA ARG A 48 25.85 1.48 -18.56
C ARG A 48 26.14 0.25 -17.72
N ASP A 49 25.96 -0.92 -18.33
CA ASP A 49 26.21 -2.23 -17.72
C ASP A 49 25.75 -2.36 -16.25
N PRO A 50 24.44 -2.22 -15.97
CA PRO A 50 23.96 -2.22 -14.59
C PRO A 50 23.96 -3.61 -13.96
N ILE A 51 24.50 -3.71 -12.74
CA ILE A 51 24.35 -4.88 -11.89
C ILE A 51 22.89 -4.96 -11.41
N ARG A 52 22.24 -6.11 -11.65
CA ARG A 52 20.83 -6.33 -11.29
C ARG A 52 20.73 -7.20 -10.04
N ILE A 53 20.27 -6.61 -8.94
CA ILE A 53 19.98 -7.33 -7.70
C ILE A 53 18.47 -7.54 -7.65
N LEU A 54 18.03 -8.76 -7.96
CA LEU A 54 16.62 -9.16 -7.90
C LEU A 54 16.41 -9.98 -6.62
N VAL A 55 15.70 -9.39 -5.67
CA VAL A 55 15.20 -10.14 -4.52
C VAL A 55 13.97 -10.91 -5.00
N LYS A 56 14.03 -12.24 -4.96
CA LYS A 56 12.83 -13.05 -5.19
C LYS A 56 11.81 -12.59 -4.16
N LYS A 57 10.61 -12.25 -4.64
CA LYS A 57 9.49 -12.05 -3.74
C LYS A 57 9.34 -13.38 -3.02
N GLU A 58 9.67 -13.44 -1.73
CA GLU A 58 9.03 -14.44 -0.89
C GLU A 58 7.56 -14.23 -1.17
N GLU A 59 6.93 -15.22 -1.80
CA GLU A 59 5.48 -15.22 -1.86
C GLU A 59 5.07 -15.04 -0.41
N LEU A 60 4.51 -13.88 -0.09
CA LEU A 60 3.71 -13.74 1.12
C LEU A 60 2.55 -14.68 0.87
N THR A 61 2.79 -15.96 1.11
CA THR A 61 1.75 -16.94 1.11
C THR A 61 0.87 -16.48 2.26
N LEU A 62 -0.27 -15.88 1.90
CA LEU A 62 -1.36 -15.62 2.83
C LEU A 62 -1.88 -16.94 3.44
N GLU A 63 -1.22 -18.08 3.19
CA GLU A 63 -1.36 -19.38 3.86
C GLU A 63 -1.42 -19.26 5.39
N GLY A 64 -0.80 -18.24 5.99
CA GLY A 64 -0.92 -17.95 7.43
C GLY A 64 -2.13 -17.09 7.84
N ILE A 65 -2.79 -16.42 6.90
CA ILE A 65 -3.86 -15.45 7.18
C ILE A 65 -5.22 -16.04 6.79
N LYS A 66 -6.02 -16.36 7.80
CA LYS A 66 -7.41 -16.78 7.63
C LYS A 66 -8.27 -15.56 7.30
N GLN A 67 -8.95 -15.60 6.17
CA GLN A 67 -9.83 -14.52 5.70
C GLN A 67 -11.28 -14.98 5.74
N PHE A 68 -12.15 -14.15 6.30
CA PHE A 68 -13.58 -14.39 6.40
C PHE A 68 -14.34 -13.18 5.87
N TYR A 69 -15.53 -13.40 5.31
CA TYR A 69 -16.43 -12.33 4.91
C TYR A 69 -17.79 -12.54 5.55
N ILE A 70 -18.43 -11.43 5.94
CA ILE A 70 -19.81 -11.42 6.42
C ILE A 70 -20.58 -10.49 5.49
N ASN A 71 -21.61 -11.02 4.84
CA ASN A 71 -22.49 -10.20 4.02
C ASN A 71 -23.49 -9.49 4.94
N VAL A 72 -23.58 -8.17 4.82
CA VAL A 72 -24.49 -7.34 5.63
C VAL A 72 -25.36 -6.54 4.67
N GLU A 73 -26.68 -6.72 4.77
CA GLU A 73 -27.65 -6.14 3.84
C GLU A 73 -27.73 -4.61 3.91
N ARG A 74 -27.59 -4.06 5.12
CA ARG A 74 -27.70 -2.61 5.37
C ARG A 74 -26.42 -2.05 5.96
N GLU A 75 -26.03 -0.85 5.54
CA GLU A 75 -24.83 -0.20 6.05
C GLU A 75 -24.90 0.07 7.56
N GLU A 76 -26.08 0.42 8.08
CA GLU A 76 -26.33 0.67 9.50
C GLU A 76 -26.03 -0.54 10.38
N TRP A 77 -26.21 -1.77 9.88
CA TRP A 77 -25.96 -3.00 10.62
C TRP A 77 -24.48 -3.42 10.65
N LYS A 78 -23.62 -2.81 9.83
CA LYS A 78 -22.19 -3.17 9.78
C LYS A 78 -21.50 -2.93 11.11
N LEU A 79 -21.88 -1.86 11.82
CA LEU A 79 -21.28 -1.51 13.10
C LEU A 79 -21.71 -2.51 14.19
N ASP A 80 -22.99 -2.82 14.29
CA ASP A 80 -23.50 -3.77 15.28
C ASP A 80 -22.93 -5.18 15.03
N THR A 81 -22.89 -5.61 13.77
CA THR A 81 -22.28 -6.89 13.38
C THR A 81 -20.79 -6.95 13.76
N LEU A 82 -20.07 -5.83 13.65
CA LEU A 82 -18.66 -5.75 14.03
C LEU A 82 -18.49 -5.84 15.56
N CYS A 83 -19.34 -5.15 16.33
CA CYS A 83 -19.34 -5.22 17.79
C CYS A 83 -19.63 -6.65 18.28
N ASP A 84 -20.67 -7.30 17.74
CA ASP A 84 -21.02 -8.69 18.05
C ASP A 84 -19.87 -9.66 17.74
N LEU A 85 -19.16 -9.42 16.63
CA LEU A 85 -18.00 -10.21 16.25
C LEU A 85 -16.84 -9.99 17.25
N TYR A 86 -16.60 -8.76 17.67
CA TYR A 86 -15.55 -8.43 18.62
C TYR A 86 -15.83 -9.02 20.01
N GLU A 87 -17.07 -8.97 20.50
CA GLU A 87 -17.46 -9.56 21.79
C GLU A 87 -17.25 -11.07 21.84
N LYS A 88 -17.47 -11.77 20.71
CA LYS A 88 -17.31 -13.23 20.62
C LYS A 88 -15.86 -13.66 20.44
N LEU A 89 -14.97 -12.75 20.04
CA LEU A 89 -13.57 -13.04 19.79
C LEU A 89 -12.73 -12.62 21.00
N THR A 90 -11.95 -13.54 21.57
CA THR A 90 -10.95 -13.22 22.58
C THR A 90 -9.73 -12.57 21.92
N ILE A 91 -9.84 -11.29 21.56
CA ILE A 91 -8.78 -10.49 20.92
C ILE A 91 -8.39 -9.34 21.84
N THR A 92 -7.09 -9.19 22.09
CA THR A 92 -6.56 -8.10 22.94
C THR A 92 -6.38 -6.80 22.16
N GLN A 93 -6.04 -6.88 20.87
CA GLN A 93 -5.83 -5.72 20.00
C GLN A 93 -6.35 -6.03 18.59
N ALA A 94 -7.16 -5.12 18.06
CA ALA A 94 -7.66 -5.21 16.69
C ALA A 94 -7.49 -3.86 15.97
N VAL A 95 -7.18 -3.93 14.68
CA VAL A 95 -7.13 -2.76 13.80
C VAL A 95 -8.33 -2.79 12.87
N PHE A 96 -9.10 -1.71 12.87
CA PHE A 96 -10.25 -1.55 11.99
C PHE A 96 -10.01 -0.44 10.96
N PHE A 97 -10.35 -0.72 9.71
CA PHE A 97 -10.25 0.22 8.59
C PHE A 97 -11.65 0.65 8.12
N PRO A 98 -12.24 1.71 8.72
CA PRO A 98 -13.52 2.24 8.26
C PRO A 98 -13.38 2.91 6.89
N GLN A 99 -14.46 2.89 6.11
CA GLN A 99 -14.61 3.89 5.04
C GLN A 99 -14.82 5.27 5.68
N TYR A 100 -14.29 6.32 5.06
CA TYR A 100 -14.31 7.71 5.56
C TYR A 100 -15.67 8.18 6.12
N LYS A 101 -16.79 7.70 5.58
CA LYS A 101 -18.15 8.02 6.05
C LYS A 101 -18.56 7.36 7.37
N ALA A 102 -17.93 6.26 7.74
CA ALA A 102 -18.24 5.51 8.96
C ALA A 102 -17.49 6.05 10.20
N GLN A 103 -16.46 6.88 9.99
CA GLN A 103 -15.55 7.33 11.05
C GLN A 103 -16.23 8.18 12.12
N GLY A 104 -17.11 9.11 11.72
CA GLY A 104 -17.84 9.97 12.67
C GLY A 104 -18.83 9.20 13.55
N ARG A 105 -19.31 8.02 13.11
CA ARG A 105 -20.24 7.18 13.89
C ARG A 105 -19.52 6.28 14.91
N LEU A 106 -18.28 5.91 14.62
CA LEU A 106 -17.44 5.08 15.49
C LEU A 106 -16.97 5.84 16.74
N ALA A 107 -16.54 7.10 16.57
CA ALA A 107 -16.08 7.94 17.69
C ALA A 107 -17.15 8.12 18.78
N HIS A 108 -18.44 8.09 18.44
CA HIS A 108 -19.53 8.18 19.41
C HIS A 108 -19.77 6.88 20.21
N ARG A 109 -19.30 5.73 19.73
CA ARG A 109 -19.46 4.42 20.38
C ARG A 109 -18.15 3.79 20.85
N GLU A 110 -17.03 4.50 20.78
CA GLU A 110 -15.71 4.06 21.30
C GLU A 110 -15.75 3.67 22.79
N ASN A 111 -16.74 4.15 23.55
CA ASN A 111 -16.97 3.74 24.95
C ASN A 111 -17.61 2.36 25.12
N ALA A 112 -18.14 1.73 24.06
CA ALA A 112 -18.83 0.43 24.14
C ALA A 112 -17.88 -0.77 23.97
N CYS A 113 -16.77 -0.60 23.23
CA CYS A 113 -15.81 -1.67 22.98
C CYS A 113 -14.41 -1.21 23.43
N GLN A 114 -14.14 -1.32 24.74
CA GLN A 114 -12.81 -1.04 25.29
C GLN A 114 -11.75 -1.87 24.55
N GLY A 115 -10.84 -1.21 23.83
CA GLY A 115 -9.76 -1.84 23.08
C GLY A 115 -9.84 -1.73 21.55
N LEU A 116 -10.93 -1.19 20.98
CA LEU A 116 -10.96 -0.84 19.56
C LEU A 116 -10.20 0.47 19.32
N HIS A 117 -9.02 0.40 18.70
CA HIS A 117 -8.35 1.58 18.17
C HIS A 117 -8.69 1.74 16.68
N SER A 118 -9.43 2.80 16.37
CA SER A 118 -9.66 3.20 14.98
C SER A 118 -8.35 3.71 14.37
N PHE A 119 -7.84 3.03 13.33
CA PHE A 119 -6.64 3.50 12.62
C PHE A 119 -7.07 4.11 11.30
N CYS A 120 -6.90 5.43 11.17
CA CYS A 120 -7.07 6.14 9.91
C CYS A 120 -5.71 6.28 9.25
N PRO A 121 -5.34 5.42 8.28
CA PRO A 121 -4.12 5.69 7.56
C PRO A 121 -4.38 6.84 6.58
N ALA A 122 -3.71 7.97 6.80
CA ALA A 122 -3.71 9.11 5.89
C ALA A 122 -3.01 8.71 4.57
N TRP A 123 -3.78 8.25 3.59
CA TRP A 123 -3.31 7.98 2.23
C TRP A 123 -3.99 8.89 1.22
#